data_AF-Q740D5-F1
#
_entry.id   AF-Q740D5-F1
#
_cell.length_a   1.000
_cell.length_b   1.000
_cell.length_c   1.000
_cell.angle_alpha   90.00
_cell.angle_beta   90.00
_cell.angle_gamma   90.00
#
_symmetry.space_group_name_H-M   'P 1'
#
loop_
_entity.id
_entity.type
_entity.pdbx_description
1 polymer ?
#
loop_
_entity_poly.entity_id
_entity_poly.type
_entity_poly.pdbx_seq_one_letter_code
_entity_poly.pdbx_strand_id
1 'polypeptide(L)'
;MPSEPAPPPPKSAPGWYPDPAVGHGLKRYFDGTSWTGEWAFFTEQRKNGTSGKAALALAALGVVVLLLIFAKSWAFDPEKAARATATSAATGSTEPAPPTPAGPKKPDGVTFTTAAAPDGDVVDARFAIRDNYSEEMIRDGARSDTIQILKYAHATYPNASAVNVQGTFPMTDPYGNTSTQVAIDLTYSRATLNKINFDGVRANTIWEIRDSGTVLPAFQP
;
A
#
# COMPACT_ATOMS: atom_id res chain seq x y z
N MET A 1 -65.07 23.44 7.20
CA MET A 1 -64.48 22.32 6.43
C MET A 1 -63.49 21.63 7.34
N PRO A 2 -63.52 20.30 7.50
CA PRO A 2 -62.51 19.59 8.29
C PRO A 2 -61.18 19.60 7.53
N SER A 3 -60.11 20.00 8.20
CA SER A 3 -58.74 20.00 7.65
C SER A 3 -58.26 18.57 7.43
N GLU A 4 -57.92 18.23 6.20
CA GLU A 4 -57.32 16.94 5.85
C GLU A 4 -55.94 16.83 6.53
N PRO A 5 -55.65 15.76 7.30
CA PRO A 5 -54.34 15.59 7.92
C PRO A 5 -53.28 15.39 6.84
N ALA A 6 -52.17 16.13 6.96
CA ALA A 6 -51.05 16.04 6.04
C ALA A 6 -50.53 14.60 5.95
N PRO A 7 -50.14 14.11 4.76
CA PRO A 7 -49.60 12.77 4.60
C PRO A 7 -48.34 12.61 5.48
N PRO A 8 -48.11 11.41 6.05
CA PRO A 8 -46.92 11.17 6.87
C PRO A 8 -45.65 11.43 6.05
N PRO A 9 -44.57 11.92 6.69
CA PRO A 9 -43.33 12.16 5.98
C PRO A 9 -42.84 10.87 5.31
N PRO A 10 -42.23 10.97 4.11
CA PRO A 10 -41.72 9.80 3.41
C PRO A 10 -40.71 9.07 4.31
N LYS A 11 -40.91 7.76 4.51
CA LYS A 11 -39.95 6.91 5.21
C LYS A 11 -38.67 6.85 4.39
N SER A 12 -37.52 7.12 5.02
CA SER A 12 -36.22 6.91 4.40
C SER A 12 -36.09 5.46 3.95
N ALA A 13 -35.79 5.23 2.68
CA ALA A 13 -35.51 3.90 2.17
C ALA A 13 -34.23 3.36 2.82
N PRO A 14 -34.02 2.04 2.91
CA PRO A 14 -32.73 1.50 3.30
C PRO A 14 -31.63 1.99 2.36
N GLY A 15 -30.49 2.41 2.90
CA GLY A 15 -29.40 2.94 2.08
C GLY A 15 -28.32 3.69 2.85
N TRP A 16 -27.32 4.15 2.11
CA TRP A 16 -26.21 4.94 2.64
C TRP A 16 -26.58 6.42 2.70
N TYR A 17 -26.62 7.00 3.90
CA TYR A 17 -26.96 8.40 4.10
C TYR A 17 -25.80 9.21 4.69
N PRO A 18 -25.63 10.47 4.25
CA PRO A 18 -24.76 11.44 4.93
C PRO A 18 -25.21 11.65 6.37
N ASP A 19 -24.31 11.54 7.34
CA ASP A 19 -24.61 11.95 8.71
C ASP A 19 -23.99 13.34 8.98
N PRO A 20 -24.79 14.39 9.19
CA PRO A 20 -24.27 15.75 9.42
C PRO A 20 -23.59 15.92 10.79
N ALA A 21 -23.72 14.96 11.72
CA ALA A 21 -23.05 15.01 13.02
C ALA A 21 -21.58 14.57 12.96
N VAL A 22 -21.21 13.80 11.94
CA VAL A 22 -19.87 13.24 11.79
C VAL A 22 -19.14 14.03 10.72
N GLY A 23 -18.35 15.02 11.15
CA GLY A 23 -17.51 15.79 10.25
C GLY A 23 -16.64 14.86 9.40
N HIS A 24 -16.58 15.14 8.10
CA HIS A 24 -15.70 14.52 7.10
C HIS A 24 -16.12 13.12 6.62
N GLY A 25 -16.83 13.08 5.50
CA GLY A 25 -16.69 12.00 4.53
C GLY A 25 -17.28 10.63 4.89
N LEU A 26 -18.06 10.47 5.96
CA LEU A 26 -18.64 9.18 6.34
C LEU A 26 -20.15 9.11 6.07
N LYS A 27 -20.59 8.01 5.46
CA LYS A 27 -21.98 7.58 5.31
C LYS A 27 -22.25 6.44 6.29
N ARG A 28 -23.43 6.45 6.89
CA ARG A 28 -23.92 5.35 7.72
C ARG A 28 -25.04 4.62 6.99
N TYR A 29 -25.11 3.30 7.14
CA TYR A 29 -26.18 2.53 6.52
C TYR A 29 -27.45 2.60 7.39
N PHE A 30 -28.57 2.95 6.77
CA PHE A 30 -29.90 2.90 7.37
C PHE A 30 -30.63 1.68 6.82
N ASP A 31 -31.17 0.82 7.68
CA ASP A 31 -31.84 -0.43 7.27
C ASP A 31 -33.34 -0.24 6.92
N GLY A 32 -33.83 1.00 6.96
CA GLY A 32 -35.25 1.34 6.79
C GLY A 32 -36.02 1.52 8.12
N THR A 33 -35.43 1.09 9.24
CA THR A 33 -36.00 1.21 10.58
C THR A 33 -35.02 1.79 11.61
N SER A 34 -33.73 1.48 11.47
CA SER A 34 -32.65 1.91 12.36
C SER A 34 -31.34 2.13 11.61
N TRP A 35 -30.43 2.88 12.21
CA TRP A 35 -29.07 3.03 11.69
C TRP A 35 -28.21 1.86 12.14
N THR A 36 -27.56 1.16 11.21
CA THR A 36 -26.69 0.03 11.53
C THR A 36 -25.32 0.51 12.03
N GLY A 37 -24.48 -0.40 12.52
CA GLY A 37 -23.09 -0.10 12.87
C GLY A 37 -22.14 -0.08 11.67
N GLU A 38 -22.68 -0.14 10.44
CA GLU A 38 -21.88 -0.17 9.22
C GLU A 38 -21.61 1.23 8.70
N TRP A 39 -20.35 1.48 8.37
CA TRP A 39 -19.84 2.77 7.92
C TRP A 39 -19.14 2.60 6.57
N ALA A 40 -19.38 3.55 5.69
CA ALA A 40 -18.70 3.65 4.40
C ALA A 40 -18.28 5.11 4.19
N PHE A 41 -17.26 5.33 3.39
CA PHE A 41 -16.88 6.67 3.03
C PHE A 41 -17.80 7.30 1.96
N PHE A 42 -17.72 8.61 1.81
CA PHE A 42 -18.50 9.40 0.88
C PHE A 42 -17.94 9.19 -0.53
N THR A 43 -18.40 8.13 -1.19
CA THR A 43 -18.22 8.04 -2.64
C THR A 43 -19.16 9.07 -3.28
N GLU A 44 -18.62 10.21 -3.69
CA GLU A 44 -19.23 10.92 -4.81
C GLU A 44 -19.15 9.96 -6.00
N GLN A 45 -20.30 9.41 -6.41
CA GLN A 45 -20.35 8.72 -7.69
C GLN A 45 -20.00 9.76 -8.75
N ARG A 46 -18.75 9.72 -9.25
CA ARG A 46 -18.40 10.35 -10.51
C ARG A 46 -19.32 9.75 -11.56
N LYS A 47 -20.38 10.49 -11.88
CA LYS A 47 -21.20 10.26 -13.05
C LYS A 47 -20.28 10.45 -14.26
N ASN A 48 -19.67 9.36 -14.73
CA ASN A 48 -18.91 9.33 -15.97
C ASN A 48 -19.88 9.59 -17.13
N GLY A 49 -20.14 10.87 -17.39
CA GLY A 49 -20.75 11.35 -18.63
C GLY A 49 -19.72 11.23 -19.74
N THR A 50 -19.95 10.29 -20.64
CA THR A 50 -19.26 10.15 -21.92
C THR A 50 -19.32 11.46 -22.72
N SER A 51 -18.18 11.97 -23.19
CA SER A 51 -18.11 12.68 -24.48
C SER A 51 -16.69 12.62 -25.03
N GLY A 52 -16.59 12.16 -26.28
CA GLY A 52 -15.33 11.89 -26.94
C GLY A 52 -14.67 13.13 -27.55
N LYS A 53 -13.43 12.90 -27.98
CA LYS A 53 -12.61 13.73 -28.89
C LYS A 53 -12.00 15.01 -28.30
N ALA A 54 -10.77 14.85 -27.80
CA ALA A 54 -9.67 15.81 -27.97
C ALA A 54 -8.36 15.01 -27.86
N ALA A 55 -7.87 14.38 -28.93
CA ALA A 55 -6.99 14.99 -29.93
C ALA A 55 -5.81 15.75 -29.26
N LEU A 56 -4.68 15.09 -29.03
CA LEU A 56 -3.53 15.08 -29.95
C LEU A 56 -2.88 16.47 -30.11
N ALA A 57 -2.11 16.90 -29.12
CA ALA A 57 -1.08 17.93 -29.27
C ALA A 57 -0.14 17.87 -28.04
N LEU A 58 1.03 17.25 -28.22
CA LEU A 58 2.29 17.45 -27.48
C LEU A 58 3.37 16.40 -27.84
N ALA A 59 3.14 15.60 -28.90
CA ALA A 59 4.16 14.75 -29.51
C ALA A 59 5.00 15.54 -30.54
N ALA A 60 5.86 16.46 -30.09
CA ALA A 60 6.86 17.08 -30.97
C ALA A 60 8.13 17.61 -30.28
N LEU A 61 8.27 17.51 -28.94
CA LEU A 61 9.45 18.06 -28.22
C LEU A 61 10.35 16.99 -27.57
N GLY A 62 9.95 15.70 -27.57
CA GLY A 62 10.72 14.61 -26.94
C GLY A 62 11.83 13.99 -27.80
N VAL A 63 11.77 14.12 -29.13
CA VAL A 63 12.69 13.40 -30.05
C VAL A 63 14.05 14.09 -30.18
N VAL A 64 14.17 15.39 -29.88
CA VAL A 64 15.44 16.13 -30.00
C VAL A 64 16.34 15.97 -28.76
N VAL A 65 15.78 15.71 -27.58
CA VAL A 65 16.55 15.51 -26.34
C VAL A 65 17.15 14.09 -26.26
N LEU A 66 16.49 13.09 -26.86
CA LEU A 66 16.97 11.70 -26.84
C LEU A 66 18.19 11.46 -27.76
N LEU A 67 18.41 12.28 -28.78
CA LEU A 67 19.55 12.14 -29.70
C LEU A 67 20.86 12.78 -29.21
N LEU A 68 20.82 13.64 -28.18
CA LEU A 68 22.03 14.26 -27.62
C LEU A 68 22.67 13.47 -26.47
N ILE A 69 21.97 12.47 -25.90
CA ILE A 69 22.46 11.70 -24.74
C ILE A 69 23.26 10.45 -25.17
N PHE A 70 23.10 9.95 -26.40
CA PHE A 70 23.76 8.72 -26.86
C PHE A 70 25.15 8.90 -27.51
N ALA A 71 25.68 10.12 -27.64
CA ALA A 71 26.94 10.37 -28.36
C ALA A 71 28.19 10.55 -27.47
N LYS A 72 28.12 10.32 -26.15
CA LYS A 72 29.16 10.88 -25.26
C LYS A 72 29.55 10.07 -24.02
N SER A 73 29.65 8.74 -24.10
CA SER A 73 30.41 8.02 -23.06
C SER A 73 30.84 6.58 -23.37
N TRP A 74 31.01 6.19 -24.64
CA TRP A 74 31.71 4.95 -24.98
C TRP A 74 33.04 5.32 -25.64
N ALA A 75 34.04 5.56 -24.79
CA ALA A 75 35.45 5.54 -25.18
C ALA A 75 36.18 4.70 -24.11
N PHE A 76 36.35 3.43 -24.45
CA PHE A 76 37.37 2.55 -23.90
C PHE A 76 38.75 3.11 -24.27
N ASP A 77 39.69 3.13 -23.33
CA ASP A 77 41.12 3.22 -23.64
C ASP A 77 41.88 2.15 -22.83
N PRO A 78 42.65 1.26 -23.49
CA PRO A 78 43.42 0.22 -22.83
C PRO A 78 44.86 0.66 -22.53
N GLU A 79 45.39 0.09 -21.44
CA GLU A 79 46.80 -0.30 -21.27
C GLU A 79 47.88 0.80 -21.14
N LYS A 80 48.46 0.90 -19.94
CA LYS A 80 49.92 0.89 -19.81
C LYS A 80 50.38 0.14 -18.56
N ALA A 81 51.14 -0.91 -18.81
CA ALA A 81 51.95 -1.63 -17.85
C ALA A 81 53.09 -0.74 -17.30
N ALA A 82 53.30 -0.79 -15.99
CA ALA A 82 54.62 -0.56 -15.40
C ALA A 82 54.79 -1.50 -14.19
N ARG A 83 55.61 -2.51 -14.44
CA ARG A 83 56.16 -3.48 -13.51
C ARG A 83 57.04 -2.77 -12.48
N ALA A 84 56.77 -2.97 -11.19
CA ALA A 84 57.77 -2.82 -10.13
C ALA A 84 57.60 -3.99 -9.15
N THR A 85 58.52 -4.94 -9.24
CA THR A 85 58.72 -6.01 -8.29
C THR A 85 59.42 -5.42 -7.07
N ALA A 86 58.80 -5.53 -5.89
CA ALA A 86 59.51 -5.42 -4.62
C ALA A 86 58.97 -6.50 -3.66
N THR A 87 59.78 -7.54 -3.48
CA THR A 87 59.66 -8.50 -2.38
C THR A 87 60.18 -7.86 -1.10
N SER A 88 59.37 -7.85 -0.05
CA SER A 88 59.82 -7.84 1.35
C SER A 88 58.73 -8.38 2.25
N ALA A 89 59.15 -9.15 3.24
CA ALA A 89 58.38 -10.13 3.98
C ALA A 89 57.61 -9.56 5.19
N ALA A 90 56.52 -10.26 5.51
CA ALA A 90 55.95 -10.53 6.84
C ALA A 90 55.72 -9.36 7.83
N THR A 91 54.45 -9.06 8.11
CA THR A 91 53.83 -9.24 9.45
C THR A 91 52.31 -9.10 9.33
N GLY A 92 51.57 -9.91 10.10
CA GLY A 92 50.13 -10.07 9.95
C GLY A 92 49.31 -8.80 10.14
N SER A 93 48.25 -8.68 9.36
CA SER A 93 47.05 -7.91 9.68
C SER A 93 45.88 -8.58 9.00
N THR A 94 44.91 -9.01 9.81
CA THR A 94 43.61 -9.49 9.38
C THR A 94 42.99 -8.47 8.44
N GLU A 95 42.88 -8.84 7.16
CA GLU A 95 42.07 -8.11 6.19
C GLU A 95 40.62 -8.13 6.68
N PRO A 96 39.99 -6.97 6.94
CA PRO A 96 38.58 -6.95 7.29
C PRO A 96 37.81 -7.50 6.10
N ALA A 97 36.98 -8.52 6.35
CA ALA A 97 36.12 -9.11 5.35
C ALA A 97 35.39 -8.02 4.56
N PRO A 98 35.20 -8.19 3.24
CA PRO A 98 34.40 -7.26 2.43
C PRO A 98 33.05 -7.03 3.13
N PRO A 99 32.53 -5.79 3.14
CA PRO A 99 31.27 -5.51 3.82
C PRO A 99 30.19 -6.40 3.23
N THR A 100 29.63 -7.29 4.05
CA THR A 100 28.40 -8.01 3.75
C THR A 100 27.40 -6.98 3.24
N PRO A 101 26.74 -7.21 2.09
CA PRO A 101 25.72 -6.30 1.59
C PRO A 101 24.76 -5.94 2.72
N ALA A 102 24.53 -4.64 2.95
CA ALA A 102 23.55 -4.20 3.92
C ALA A 102 22.23 -4.90 3.59
N GLY A 103 21.72 -5.67 4.54
CA GLY A 103 20.45 -6.37 4.38
C GLY A 103 19.33 -5.40 4.00
N PRO A 104 18.18 -5.92 3.52
CA PRO A 104 17.06 -5.07 3.11
C PRO A 104 16.69 -4.09 4.24
N LYS A 105 16.47 -2.82 3.89
CA LYS A 105 16.07 -1.80 4.88
C LYS A 105 14.67 -2.14 5.39
N LYS A 106 14.53 -2.30 6.71
CA LYS A 106 13.25 -2.52 7.37
C LYS A 106 12.32 -1.30 7.16
N PRO A 107 11.04 -1.50 6.78
CA PRO A 107 10.07 -0.43 6.71
C PRO A 107 9.84 0.25 8.08
N ASP A 108 9.75 1.58 8.07
CA ASP A 108 9.54 2.38 9.27
C ASP A 108 8.16 2.12 9.89
N GLY A 109 8.07 2.09 11.23
CA GLY A 109 6.81 1.91 11.95
C GLY A 109 6.19 0.50 11.87
N VAL A 110 6.89 -0.48 11.28
CA VAL A 110 6.40 -1.87 11.17
C VAL A 110 7.04 -2.77 12.22
N THR A 111 6.21 -3.54 12.91
CA THR A 111 6.66 -4.61 13.82
C THR A 111 6.52 -5.95 13.12
N PHE A 112 7.59 -6.75 13.11
CA PHE A 112 7.58 -8.11 12.58
C PHE A 112 7.74 -9.10 13.73
N THR A 113 6.89 -10.11 13.78
CA THR A 113 7.01 -11.25 14.69
C THR A 113 6.93 -12.54 13.90
N THR A 114 7.61 -13.58 14.38
CA THR A 114 7.62 -14.90 13.73
C THR A 114 6.97 -15.91 14.66
N ALA A 115 6.02 -16.67 14.13
CA ALA A 115 5.34 -17.74 14.84
C ALA A 115 5.61 -19.07 14.12
N ALA A 116 6.04 -20.10 14.84
CA ALA A 116 6.24 -21.42 14.27
C ALA A 116 4.88 -22.04 13.90
N ALA A 117 4.78 -22.59 12.68
CA ALA A 117 3.62 -23.35 12.22
C ALA A 117 4.06 -24.67 11.55
N PRO A 118 3.17 -25.67 11.43
CA PRO A 118 3.52 -26.99 10.89
C PRO A 118 4.16 -26.95 9.50
N ASP A 119 3.75 -25.99 8.66
CA ASP A 119 4.20 -25.84 7.28
C ASP A 119 5.38 -24.85 7.13
N GLY A 120 5.97 -24.44 8.26
CA GLY A 120 7.03 -23.43 8.35
C GLY A 120 6.55 -22.14 8.99
N ASP A 121 7.49 -21.30 9.39
CA ASP A 121 7.23 -20.08 10.15
C ASP A 121 6.25 -19.13 9.45
N VAL A 122 5.28 -18.58 10.19
CA VAL A 122 4.42 -17.49 9.74
C VAL A 122 4.99 -16.17 10.26
N VAL A 123 5.10 -15.19 9.38
CA VAL A 123 5.57 -13.84 9.73
C VAL A 123 4.38 -12.91 9.85
N ASP A 124 4.13 -12.37 11.04
CA ASP A 124 3.13 -11.33 11.25
C ASP A 124 3.81 -9.95 11.19
N ALA A 125 3.35 -9.11 10.28
CA ALA A 125 3.76 -7.72 10.12
C ALA A 125 2.62 -6.80 10.53
N ARG A 126 2.87 -5.93 11.51
CA ARG A 126 1.87 -4.98 12.02
C ARG A 126 2.33 -3.55 11.83
N PHE A 127 1.45 -2.69 11.32
CA PHE A 127 1.73 -1.27 11.13
C PHE A 127 0.50 -0.41 11.40
N ALA A 128 0.72 0.87 11.73
CA ALA A 128 -0.33 1.86 11.79
C ALA A 128 -0.49 2.51 10.41
N ILE A 129 -1.70 2.45 9.86
CA ILE A 129 -2.05 3.16 8.65
C ILE A 129 -2.07 4.65 8.98
N ARG A 130 -1.35 5.43 8.17
CA ARG A 130 -1.25 6.87 8.32
C ARG A 130 -2.57 7.52 7.96
N ASP A 131 -3.09 8.34 8.87
CA ASP A 131 -4.14 9.30 8.56
C ASP A 131 -3.54 10.41 7.69
N ASN A 132 -4.18 10.69 6.55
CA ASN A 132 -3.66 11.58 5.52
C ASN A 132 -4.80 12.45 4.99
N TYR A 133 -4.47 13.49 4.22
CA TYR A 133 -5.41 14.55 3.85
C TYR A 133 -6.65 14.09 3.06
N SER A 134 -6.60 12.93 2.39
CA SER A 134 -7.74 12.35 1.70
C SER A 134 -7.76 10.83 1.84
N GLU A 135 -8.95 10.25 1.73
CA GLU A 135 -9.13 8.80 1.80
C GLU A 135 -8.35 8.03 0.74
N GLU A 136 -8.24 8.57 -0.47
CA GLU A 136 -7.47 7.95 -1.55
C GLU A 136 -5.98 7.87 -1.18
N MET A 137 -5.43 8.95 -0.61
CA MET A 137 -4.05 8.96 -0.13
C MET A 137 -3.83 8.02 1.07
N ILE A 138 -4.84 7.85 1.93
CA ILE A 138 -4.80 6.88 3.04
C ILE A 138 -4.73 5.45 2.45
N ARG A 139 -5.63 5.11 1.53
CA ARG A 139 -5.69 3.78 0.89
C ARG A 139 -4.42 3.48 0.10
N ASP A 140 -3.97 4.41 -0.72
CA ASP A 140 -2.78 4.22 -1.55
C ASP A 140 -1.49 4.17 -0.73
N GLY A 141 -1.41 4.98 0.35
CA GLY A 141 -0.34 4.88 1.34
C GLY A 141 -0.29 3.49 1.98
N ALA A 142 -1.42 2.99 2.47
CA ALA A 142 -1.51 1.66 3.08
C ALA A 142 -1.14 0.52 2.12
N ARG A 143 -1.54 0.63 0.84
CA ARG A 143 -1.16 -0.32 -0.21
C ARG A 143 0.34 -0.29 -0.51
N SER A 144 0.91 0.91 -0.62
CA SER A 144 2.36 1.08 -0.79
C SER A 144 3.13 0.50 0.39
N ASP A 145 2.69 0.76 1.62
CA ASP A 145 3.30 0.21 2.83
C ASP A 145 3.19 -1.33 2.84
N THR A 146 2.05 -1.88 2.43
CA THR A 146 1.89 -3.34 2.24
C THR A 146 2.93 -3.90 1.28
N ILE A 147 3.16 -3.27 0.11
CA ILE A 147 4.17 -3.72 -0.85
C ILE A 147 5.57 -3.73 -0.23
N GLN A 148 5.95 -2.66 0.48
CA GLN A 148 7.26 -2.56 1.13
C GLN A 148 7.43 -3.62 2.23
N ILE A 149 6.38 -3.86 3.02
CA ILE A 149 6.36 -4.89 4.06
C ILE A 149 6.57 -6.27 3.45
N LEU A 150 5.82 -6.61 2.40
CA LEU A 150 5.92 -7.91 1.75
C LEU A 150 7.28 -8.10 1.08
N LYS A 151 7.81 -7.07 0.41
CA LYS A 151 9.15 -7.09 -0.19
C LYS A 151 10.23 -7.33 0.86
N TYR A 152 10.16 -6.62 1.98
CA TYR A 152 11.10 -6.80 3.09
C TYR A 152 10.98 -8.20 3.72
N ALA A 153 9.76 -8.66 3.98
CA ALA A 153 9.51 -9.94 4.60
C ALA A 153 9.99 -11.11 3.71
N HIS A 154 9.74 -11.03 2.40
CA HIS A 154 10.19 -12.03 1.43
C HIS A 154 11.73 -12.15 1.39
N ALA A 155 12.44 -11.02 1.44
CA ALA A 155 13.89 -11.00 1.45
C ALA A 155 14.50 -11.44 2.80
N THR A 156 13.84 -11.12 3.92
CA THR A 156 14.37 -11.34 5.27
C THR A 156 14.01 -12.72 5.82
N TYR A 157 12.85 -13.25 5.44
CA TYR A 157 12.31 -14.53 5.91
C TYR A 157 12.01 -15.47 4.73
N PRO A 158 13.02 -15.91 3.96
CA PRO A 158 12.81 -16.73 2.76
C PRO A 158 12.16 -18.10 3.06
N ASN A 159 12.25 -18.55 4.31
CA ASN A 159 11.67 -19.81 4.79
C ASN A 159 10.31 -19.63 5.46
N ALA A 160 9.70 -18.44 5.43
CA ALA A 160 8.36 -18.23 5.96
C ALA A 160 7.32 -18.92 5.07
N SER A 161 6.39 -19.67 5.64
CA SER A 161 5.28 -20.31 4.91
C SER A 161 4.26 -19.28 4.42
N ALA A 162 4.04 -18.23 5.20
CA ALA A 162 3.18 -17.10 4.88
C ALA A 162 3.62 -15.81 5.59
N VAL A 163 3.15 -14.68 5.06
CA VAL A 163 3.24 -13.36 5.70
C VAL A 163 1.82 -12.84 5.91
N ASN A 164 1.49 -12.52 7.16
CA ASN A 164 0.27 -11.84 7.54
C ASN A 164 0.57 -10.36 7.72
N VAL A 165 -0.21 -9.47 7.11
CA VAL A 165 -0.04 -8.03 7.18
C VAL A 165 -1.29 -7.42 7.81
N GLN A 166 -1.11 -6.79 8.97
CA GLN A 166 -2.17 -6.10 9.70
C GLN A 166 -1.91 -4.61 9.76
N GLY A 167 -2.86 -3.83 9.25
CA GLY A 167 -2.84 -2.37 9.31
C GLY A 167 -3.94 -1.87 10.25
N THR A 168 -3.58 -1.06 11.22
CA THR A 168 -4.55 -0.44 12.14
C THR A 168 -4.84 1.01 11.77
N PHE A 169 -6.07 1.47 12.01
CA PHE A 169 -6.48 2.85 11.72
C PHE A 169 -7.31 3.41 12.88
N PRO A 170 -7.06 4.67 13.33
CA PRO A 170 -7.90 5.32 14.32
C PRO A 170 -9.27 5.64 13.70
N MET A 171 -10.33 5.30 14.44
CA MET A 171 -11.70 5.63 14.06
C MET A 171 -12.34 6.43 15.18
N THR A 172 -12.91 7.58 14.84
CA THR A 172 -13.63 8.45 15.77
C THR A 172 -15.12 8.17 15.65
N ASP A 173 -15.75 7.84 16.78
CA ASP A 173 -17.20 7.66 16.85
C ASP A 173 -17.95 9.01 16.85
N PRO A 174 -19.29 9.02 16.70
CA PRO A 174 -20.08 10.27 16.70
C PRO A 174 -20.03 11.05 18.02
N TYR A 175 -19.58 10.42 19.10
CA TYR A 175 -19.39 11.07 20.40
C TYR A 175 -17.99 11.66 20.57
N GLY A 176 -17.13 11.54 19.54
CA GLY A 176 -15.76 12.04 19.55
C GLY A 176 -14.75 11.09 20.19
N ASN A 177 -15.12 9.84 20.52
CA ASN A 177 -14.15 8.88 21.06
C ASN A 177 -13.39 8.22 19.92
N THR A 178 -12.06 8.31 19.97
CA THR A 178 -11.18 7.63 19.01
C THR A 178 -10.74 6.28 19.55
N SER A 179 -10.91 5.23 18.74
CA SER A 179 -10.37 3.90 19.02
C SER A 179 -9.63 3.35 17.81
N THR A 180 -8.53 2.66 18.05
CA THR A 180 -7.72 2.04 16.99
C THR A 180 -8.28 0.68 16.64
N GLN A 181 -8.64 0.47 15.38
CA GLN A 181 -9.19 -0.79 14.88
C GLN A 181 -8.28 -1.41 13.80
N VAL A 182 -8.38 -2.72 13.60
CA VAL A 182 -7.72 -3.40 12.47
C VAL A 182 -8.51 -3.09 11.21
N ALA A 183 -7.91 -2.32 10.31
CA ALA A 183 -8.52 -1.90 9.06
C ALA A 183 -8.26 -2.89 7.92
N ILE A 184 -7.09 -3.53 7.95
CA ILE A 184 -6.71 -4.60 7.02
C ILE A 184 -6.04 -5.73 7.78
N ASP A 185 -6.33 -6.96 7.37
CA ASP A 185 -5.66 -8.19 7.78
C ASP A 185 -5.50 -9.05 6.53
N LEU A 186 -4.28 -9.24 6.05
CA LEU A 186 -4.00 -9.78 4.72
C LEU A 186 -3.00 -10.92 4.81
N THR A 187 -3.32 -12.08 4.26
CA THR A 187 -2.39 -13.22 4.23
C THR A 187 -1.85 -13.45 2.82
N TYR A 188 -0.53 -13.61 2.72
CA TYR A 188 0.18 -13.99 1.50
C TYR A 188 1.05 -15.20 1.78
N SER A 189 0.73 -16.33 1.17
CA SER A 189 1.54 -17.53 1.16
C SER A 189 2.87 -17.30 0.45
N ARG A 190 3.87 -18.13 0.77
CA ARG A 190 5.15 -18.14 0.04
C ARG A 190 4.96 -18.30 -1.46
N ALA A 191 4.02 -19.16 -1.87
CA ALA A 191 3.72 -19.41 -3.27
C ALA A 191 3.24 -18.15 -4.00
N THR A 192 2.43 -17.34 -3.32
CA THR A 192 1.97 -16.05 -3.84
C THR A 192 3.09 -15.02 -3.84
N LEU A 193 3.84 -14.88 -2.74
CA LEU A 193 4.99 -13.95 -2.66
C LEU A 193 6.02 -14.18 -3.77
N ASN A 194 6.32 -15.44 -4.10
CA ASN A 194 7.25 -15.79 -5.17
C ASN A 194 6.77 -15.40 -6.58
N LYS A 195 5.48 -15.11 -6.77
CA LYS A 195 4.90 -14.66 -8.05
C LYS A 195 4.86 -13.15 -8.18
N ILE A 196 5.01 -12.40 -7.08
CA ILE A 196 4.90 -10.94 -7.08
C ILE A 196 6.18 -10.33 -7.64
N ASN A 197 6.04 -9.56 -8.72
CA ASN A 197 7.10 -8.65 -9.15
C ASN A 197 7.04 -7.38 -8.29
N PHE A 198 7.79 -7.32 -7.18
CA PHE A 198 7.77 -6.20 -6.25
C PHE A 198 8.24 -4.86 -6.84
N ASP A 199 8.93 -4.86 -7.98
CA ASP A 199 9.37 -3.63 -8.66
C ASP A 199 8.35 -3.12 -9.68
N GLY A 200 7.33 -3.91 -10.02
CA GLY A 200 6.32 -3.57 -11.03
C GLY A 200 4.87 -3.77 -10.61
N VAL A 201 4.60 -4.34 -9.43
CA VAL A 201 3.24 -4.54 -8.93
C VAL A 201 2.57 -3.19 -8.68
N ARG A 202 1.31 -3.08 -9.12
CA ARG A 202 0.53 -1.86 -8.90
C ARG A 202 -0.06 -1.88 -7.50
N ALA A 203 0.03 -0.75 -6.80
CA ALA A 203 -0.51 -0.59 -5.44
C ALA A 203 -1.98 -1.00 -5.34
N ASN A 204 -2.81 -0.63 -6.32
CA ASN A 204 -4.24 -0.96 -6.31
C ASN A 204 -4.54 -2.47 -6.46
N THR A 205 -3.61 -3.28 -6.98
CA THR A 205 -3.78 -4.73 -7.15
C THR A 205 -3.26 -5.56 -5.98
N ILE A 206 -2.41 -4.99 -5.11
CA ILE A 206 -1.68 -5.78 -4.10
C ILE A 206 -2.66 -6.52 -3.17
N TRP A 207 -3.75 -5.86 -2.76
CA TRP A 207 -4.74 -6.47 -1.89
C TRP A 207 -5.66 -7.46 -2.63
N GLU A 208 -5.80 -7.37 -3.94
CA GLU A 208 -6.63 -8.30 -4.73
C GLU A 208 -5.97 -9.67 -4.87
N ILE A 209 -4.63 -9.70 -4.89
CA ILE A 209 -3.84 -10.93 -5.02
C ILE A 209 -3.53 -11.59 -3.67
N ARG A 210 -4.12 -11.11 -2.57
CA ARG A 210 -4.01 -11.76 -1.26
C ARG A 210 -4.66 -13.14 -1.31
N ASP A 211 -4.13 -14.09 -0.57
CA ASP A 211 -4.71 -15.43 -0.49
C ASP A 211 -5.96 -15.46 0.41
N SER A 212 -5.95 -14.67 1.48
CA SER A 212 -7.08 -14.53 2.39
C SER A 212 -7.00 -13.25 3.23
N GLY A 213 -8.01 -13.02 4.05
CA GLY A 213 -8.07 -11.92 5.00
C GLY A 213 -9.13 -10.87 4.68
N THR A 214 -9.17 -9.81 5.49
CA THR A 214 -10.22 -8.79 5.49
C THR A 214 -9.66 -7.41 5.16
N VAL A 215 -10.49 -6.62 4.48
CA VAL A 215 -10.26 -5.19 4.23
C VAL A 215 -11.57 -4.51 4.59
N LEU A 216 -11.54 -3.60 5.57
CA LEU A 216 -12.73 -2.86 5.94
C LEU A 216 -13.30 -2.12 4.72
N PRO A 217 -14.63 -1.99 4.58
CA PRO A 217 -15.26 -1.35 3.41
C PRO A 217 -14.68 0.02 3.08
N ALA A 218 -14.33 0.80 4.10
CA ALA A 218 -13.65 2.08 4.01
C ALA A 218 -12.33 2.05 3.19
N PHE A 219 -11.64 0.91 3.20
CA PHE A 219 -10.37 0.68 2.52
C PHE A 219 -10.53 -0.02 1.17
N GLN A 220 -11.74 -0.44 0.80
CA GLN A 220 -12.00 -1.07 -0.50
C GLN A 220 -11.88 -0.05 -1.66
N PRO A 221 -11.53 -0.50 -2.88
CA PRO A 221 -11.41 0.36 -4.06
C PRO A 221 -12.72 1.02 -4.49
#